data_AF-A0A352A498-F1
#
_entry.id   AF-A0A352A498-F1
#
_cell.length_a   1.000
_cell.length_b   1.000
_cell.length_c   1.000
_cell.angle_alpha   90.00
_cell.angle_beta   90.00
_cell.angle_gamma   90.00
#
_symmetry.space_group_name_H-M   'P 1'
#
loop_
_entity.id
_entity.type
_entity.pdbx_description
1 polymer ?
#
loop_
_entity_poly.entity_id
_entity_poly.type
_entity_poly.pdbx_seq_one_letter_code
_entity_poly.pdbx_strand_id
1 'polypeptide(L)'
;FDATGKITTDLAAEVKSKNELGAEYGMAKASKIGKEWNEQAAAFAKYVTGKSVDEVKGIAISEGKATDAELAASVSVTIEDMIVIVEKAINSAK
;
A
#
# COMPACT_ATOMS: atom_id res chain seq x y z
N PHE A 1 -2.99 -24.19 4.82
CA PHE A 1 -3.49 -25.46 4.26
C PHE A 1 -2.77 -26.59 4.94
N ASP A 2 -3.44 -27.72 5.20
CA ASP A 2 -2.77 -28.93 5.66
C ASP A 2 -2.14 -29.71 4.49
N ALA A 3 -1.47 -30.83 4.78
CA ALA A 3 -0.84 -31.70 3.79
C ALA A 3 -1.83 -32.32 2.79
N THR A 4 -3.14 -32.17 3.01
CA THR A 4 -4.22 -32.65 2.12
C THR A 4 -4.86 -31.52 1.30
N GLY A 5 -4.37 -30.28 1.45
CA GLY A 5 -4.90 -29.12 0.75
C GLY A 5 -6.15 -28.51 1.39
N LYS A 6 -6.45 -28.83 2.66
CA LYS A 6 -7.59 -28.24 3.38
C LYS A 6 -7.21 -26.92 4.03
N ILE A 7 -8.09 -25.92 3.95
CA ILE A 7 -7.93 -24.66 4.69
C ILE A 7 -8.00 -24.96 6.19
N THR A 8 -6.98 -24.53 6.94
CA THR A 8 -6.82 -24.79 8.37
C THR A 8 -7.15 -23.57 9.24
N THR A 9 -7.34 -22.41 8.61
CA THR A 9 -7.74 -21.17 9.28
C THR A 9 -9.24 -21.14 9.48
N ASP A 10 -9.68 -20.53 10.58
CA ASP A 10 -11.10 -20.28 10.81
C ASP A 10 -11.66 -19.38 9.70
N LEU A 11 -12.72 -19.86 9.04
CA LEU A 11 -13.38 -19.16 7.93
C LEU A 11 -14.30 -18.04 8.42
N ALA A 12 -14.68 -18.06 9.70
CA ALA A 12 -15.49 -17.02 10.33
C ALA A 12 -14.64 -15.95 11.03
N ALA A 13 -13.33 -16.14 11.11
CA ALA A 13 -12.44 -15.17 11.72
C ALA A 13 -12.38 -13.88 10.88
N GLU A 14 -12.36 -12.75 11.58
CA GLU A 14 -12.16 -11.44 10.95
C GLU A 14 -10.77 -11.38 10.32
N VAL A 15 -10.72 -11.16 9.00
CA VAL A 15 -9.48 -10.95 8.26
C VAL A 15 -9.21 -9.46 8.16
N LYS A 16 -8.36 -8.96 9.07
CA LYS A 16 -7.93 -7.56 9.04
C LYS A 16 -7.04 -7.29 7.83
N SER A 17 -7.28 -6.16 7.16
CA SER A 17 -6.37 -5.61 6.16
C SER A 17 -5.03 -5.20 6.79
N LYS A 18 -4.00 -5.03 5.95
CA LYS A 18 -2.69 -4.51 6.40
C LYS A 18 -2.80 -3.15 7.09
N ASN A 19 -3.79 -2.35 6.69
CA ASN A 19 -4.03 -1.05 7.29
C ASN A 19 -4.62 -1.18 8.70
N GLU A 20 -5.54 -2.13 8.90
CA GLU A 20 -6.19 -2.42 10.18
C GLU A 20 -5.28 -3.17 11.16
N LEU A 21 -4.36 -4.00 10.64
CA LEU A 21 -3.33 -4.65 11.45
C LEU A 21 -2.35 -3.63 12.05
N GLY A 22 -2.07 -2.53 11.34
CA GLY A 22 -1.14 -1.50 11.80
C GLY A 22 0.22 -2.08 12.21
N ALA A 23 0.61 -1.87 13.47
CA ALA A 23 1.86 -2.39 14.01
C ALA A 23 1.90 -3.93 14.09
N GLU A 24 0.75 -4.61 14.18
CA GLU A 24 0.69 -6.08 14.18
C GLU A 24 1.13 -6.69 12.84
N TYR A 25 1.12 -5.90 11.76
CA TYR A 25 1.65 -6.32 10.46
C TYR A 25 3.18 -6.46 10.48
N GLY A 26 3.88 -5.70 11.32
CA GLY A 26 5.30 -5.87 11.63
C GLY A 26 6.27 -5.46 10.52
N MET A 27 5.87 -4.56 9.61
CA MET A 27 6.69 -4.14 8.48
C MET A 27 7.78 -3.13 8.87
N ALA A 28 7.68 -2.45 10.02
CA ALA A 28 8.69 -1.49 10.44
C ALA A 28 10.11 -2.08 10.44
N LYS A 29 10.25 -3.37 10.76
CA LYS A 29 11.54 -4.10 10.77
C LYS A 29 12.14 -4.30 9.38
N ALA A 30 11.30 -4.42 8.35
CA ALA A 30 11.72 -4.60 6.96
C ALA A 30 11.78 -3.27 6.18
N SER A 31 11.20 -2.21 6.75
CA SER A 31 11.13 -0.88 6.18
C SER A 31 12.47 -0.16 6.30
N LYS A 32 13.01 0.31 5.16
CA LYS A 32 14.26 1.09 5.16
C LYS A 32 14.16 2.40 5.95
N ILE A 33 12.94 2.89 6.13
CA ILE A 33 12.62 4.14 6.83
C ILE A 33 12.02 3.89 8.22
N GLY A 34 12.00 2.64 8.69
CA GLY A 34 11.49 2.26 10.02
C GLY A 34 9.98 2.43 10.21
N LYS A 35 9.22 2.78 9.16
CA LYS A 35 7.77 2.99 9.22
C LYS A 35 6.99 1.72 8.91
N GLU A 36 5.85 1.57 9.55
CA GLU A 36 4.89 0.52 9.24
C GLU A 36 4.22 0.71 7.88
N TRP A 37 3.61 -0.37 7.37
CA TRP A 37 2.95 -0.34 6.05
C TRP A 37 1.80 0.69 6.02
N ASN A 38 0.98 0.74 7.08
CA ASN A 38 -0.16 1.65 7.19
C ASN A 38 0.29 3.14 7.21
N GLU A 39 1.41 3.44 7.87
CA GLU A 39 1.98 4.79 7.89
C GLU A 39 2.48 5.22 6.51
N GLN A 40 3.10 4.29 5.77
CA GLN A 40 3.56 4.54 4.40
C GLN A 40 2.37 4.68 3.44
N ALA A 41 1.34 3.85 3.57
CA ALA A 41 0.11 3.95 2.79
C ALA A 41 -0.62 5.29 3.06
N ALA A 42 -0.67 5.73 4.31
CA ALA A 42 -1.23 7.03 4.69
C ALA A 42 -0.41 8.21 4.12
N ALA A 43 0.92 8.10 4.12
CA ALA A 43 1.79 9.10 3.51
C ALA A 43 1.56 9.21 1.99
N PHE A 44 1.46 8.07 1.30
CA PHE A 44 1.12 8.03 -0.12
C PHE A 44 -0.27 8.63 -0.38
N ALA A 45 -1.28 8.22 0.40
CA ALA A 45 -2.63 8.76 0.28
C ALA A 45 -2.67 10.29 0.44
N LYS A 46 -1.96 10.83 1.43
CA LYS A 46 -1.82 12.28 1.64
C LYS A 46 -1.13 12.96 0.46
N TYR A 47 -0.08 12.35 -0.09
CA TYR A 47 0.64 12.88 -1.24
C TYR A 47 -0.24 12.97 -2.50
N VAL A 48 -1.11 11.97 -2.74
CA VAL A 48 -2.00 11.95 -3.90
C VAL A 48 -3.32 12.70 -3.69
N THR A 49 -3.64 13.07 -2.45
CA THR A 49 -4.87 13.82 -2.15
C THR A 49 -4.83 15.19 -2.84
N GLY A 50 -5.86 15.49 -3.62
CA GLY A 50 -5.97 16.74 -4.38
C GLY A 50 -5.28 16.74 -5.74
N LYS A 51 -4.56 15.67 -6.09
CA LYS A 51 -4.02 15.46 -7.45
C LYS A 51 -5.10 14.88 -8.38
N SER A 52 -5.01 15.20 -9.66
CA SER A 52 -5.78 14.55 -10.73
C SER A 52 -5.28 13.13 -11.01
N VAL A 53 -6.10 12.32 -11.70
CA VAL A 53 -5.73 10.97 -12.13
C VAL A 53 -4.42 10.98 -12.94
N ASP A 54 -4.27 11.94 -13.86
CA ASP A 54 -3.09 12.04 -14.71
C ASP A 54 -1.83 12.38 -13.91
N GLU A 55 -1.96 13.23 -12.89
CA GLU A 55 -0.85 13.54 -11.97
C GLU A 55 -0.45 12.33 -11.11
N VAL A 56 -1.40 11.51 -10.68
CA VAL A 56 -1.11 10.28 -9.92
C VAL A 56 -0.45 9.22 -10.80
N LYS A 57 -0.92 9.07 -12.04
CA LYS A 57 -0.31 8.16 -13.02
C LYS A 57 1.07 8.62 -13.47
N GLY A 58 1.31 9.93 -13.45
CA GLY A 58 2.60 10.55 -13.78
C GLY A 58 3.64 10.45 -12.68
N ILE A 59 3.34 9.82 -11.52
CA ILE A 59 4.34 9.63 -10.46
C ILE A 59 5.49 8.77 -11.00
N ALA A 60 6.68 9.34 -10.98
CA ALA A 60 7.88 8.65 -11.45
C ALA A 60 8.23 7.48 -10.53
N ILE A 61 8.34 6.28 -11.11
CA ILE A 61 8.64 5.03 -10.42
C ILE A 61 9.80 4.29 -11.05
N SER A 62 10.56 3.57 -10.22
CA SER A 62 11.59 2.63 -10.63
C SER A 62 11.53 1.41 -9.71
N GLU A 63 11.55 0.20 -10.27
CA GLU A 63 11.35 -1.05 -9.52
C GLU A 63 10.08 -1.02 -8.63
N GLY A 64 9.02 -0.39 -9.13
CA GLY A 64 7.74 -0.22 -8.44
C GLY A 64 7.74 0.80 -7.30
N LYS A 65 8.84 1.50 -7.02
CA LYS A 65 8.98 2.49 -5.94
C LYS A 65 9.09 3.90 -6.47
N ALA A 66 8.70 4.89 -5.68
CA ALA A 66 8.86 6.31 -6.01
C ALA A 66 10.34 6.66 -6.25
N THR A 67 10.63 7.39 -7.33
CA THR A 67 11.96 7.96 -7.58
C THR A 67 12.10 9.38 -7.02
N ASP A 68 10.98 10.06 -6.79
CA ASP A 68 10.95 11.36 -6.13
C ASP A 68 11.47 11.24 -4.68
N ALA A 69 12.39 12.12 -4.30
CA ALA A 69 13.08 12.03 -3.02
C ALA A 69 12.15 12.30 -1.82
N GLU A 70 11.19 13.22 -1.95
CA GLU A 70 10.24 13.54 -0.87
C GLU A 70 9.28 12.37 -0.63
N LEU A 71 8.78 11.78 -1.71
CA LEU A 71 7.93 10.60 -1.63
C LEU A 71 8.71 9.39 -1.14
N ALA A 72 9.93 9.14 -1.65
CA ALA A 72 10.77 8.02 -1.22
C ALA A 72 11.22 8.11 0.25
N ALA A 73 11.39 9.33 0.78
CA ALA A 73 11.70 9.55 2.20
C ALA A 73 10.55 9.14 3.14
N SER A 74 9.31 9.13 2.62
CA SER A 74 8.12 8.81 3.39
C SER A 74 7.48 7.46 3.03
N VAL A 75 7.80 6.92 1.85
CA VAL A 75 7.22 5.70 1.28
C VAL A 75 8.33 4.90 0.59
N SER A 76 8.72 3.77 1.18
CA SER A 76 9.74 2.85 0.65
C SER A 76 9.16 1.56 0.05
N VAL A 77 7.85 1.35 0.21
CA VAL A 77 7.10 0.26 -0.41
C VAL A 77 6.86 0.51 -1.89
N THR A 78 6.49 -0.55 -2.61
CA THR A 78 6.05 -0.42 -3.99
C THR A 78 4.70 0.32 -4.04
N ILE A 79 4.60 1.32 -4.91
CA ILE A 79 3.42 2.18 -5.10
C ILE A 79 2.73 1.98 -6.45
N GLU A 80 3.30 1.16 -7.34
CA GLU A 80 2.73 0.86 -8.66
C GLU A 80 1.28 0.38 -8.58
N ASP A 81 0.99 -0.64 -7.77
CA ASP A 81 -0.38 -1.12 -7.58
C ASP A 81 -1.28 -0.07 -6.90
N MET A 82 -0.72 0.78 -6.04
CA MET A 82 -1.49 1.84 -5.39
C MET A 82 -1.94 2.89 -6.42
N ILE A 83 -1.08 3.25 -7.37
CA ILE A 83 -1.42 4.15 -8.50
C ILE A 83 -2.55 3.53 -9.33
N VAL A 84 -2.43 2.24 -9.68
CA VAL A 84 -3.46 1.53 -10.46
C VAL A 84 -4.80 1.48 -9.72
N ILE A 85 -4.80 1.23 -8.41
CA ILE A 85 -6.02 1.19 -7.62
C ILE A 85 -6.64 2.58 -7.50
N VAL A 86 -5.85 3.64 -7.34
CA VAL A 86 -6.36 5.03 -7.32
C VAL A 86 -7.02 5.38 -8.64
N GLU A 87 -6.40 5.05 -9.78
CA GLU A 87 -7.00 5.24 -11.10
C GLU A 87 -8.35 4.51 -11.22
N LYS A 88 -8.39 3.23 -10.83
CA LYS A 88 -9.64 2.44 -10.85
C LYS A 88 -10.71 3.04 -9.93
N ALA A 89 -10.32 3.49 -8.74
CA ALA A 89 -11.24 4.08 -7.77
C ALA A 89 -11.86 5.37 -8.30
N ILE A 90 -11.05 6.26 -8.90
CA ILE A 90 -11.54 7.50 -9.50
C ILE A 90 -12.47 7.21 -10.69
N ASN A 91 -12.11 6.26 -11.55
CA ASN A 91 -12.93 5.87 -12.70
C ASN A 91 -14.22 5.12 -12.31
N SER A 92 -14.26 4.52 -11.11
CA SER A 92 -15.42 3.78 -10.59
C SER A 92 -16.28 4.62 -9.64
N ALA A 93 -15.83 5.81 -9.25
CA ALA A 93 -16.60 6.75 -8.45
C ALA A 93 -17.82 7.18 -9.27
N LYS A 94 -19.01 6.79 -8.79
CA LYS A 94 -20.32 7.12 -9.38
C LYS A 94 -20.91 8.35 -8.73
#